data_AF-A0A8J3ZBY1-F1
#
_entry.id   AF-A0A8J3ZBY1-F1
#
_cell.length_a   1.000
_cell.length_b   1.000
_cell.length_c   1.000
_cell.angle_alpha   90.00
_cell.angle_beta   90.00
_cell.angle_gamma   90.00
#
_symmetry.space_group_name_H-M   'P 1'
#
loop_
_entity.id
_entity.type
_entity.pdbx_description
1 polymer ?
#
loop_
_entity_poly.entity_id
_entity_poly.type
_entity_poly.pdbx_seq_one_letter_code
_entity_poly.pdbx_strand_id
1 'polypeptide(L)'
;MNVAIDMLAERGPGLGRPLVDTLQGSEISNLKELRPRSGRDVAIRILFVFDPWSQGVLLVAGNKAGDWSGWYEVAIPVAEAAYEGWLAFERKRREDS
;
A
#
# COMPACT_ATOMS: atom_id res chain seq x y z
N MET A 1 5.11 -17.84 4.66
CA MET A 1 4.55 -16.89 3.66
C MET A 1 3.19 -16.48 4.17
N ASN A 2 2.98 -15.19 4.50
CA ASN A 2 1.71 -14.49 4.83
C ASN A 2 1.69 -13.56 6.07
N VAL A 3 2.75 -13.49 6.89
CA VAL A 3 2.76 -12.65 8.10
C VAL A 3 2.38 -11.17 7.85
N ALA A 4 2.73 -10.61 6.69
CA ALA A 4 2.43 -9.23 6.35
C ALA A 4 0.94 -8.95 6.06
N ILE A 5 0.26 -9.88 5.39
CA ILE A 5 -1.17 -9.77 5.09
C ILE A 5 -1.96 -10.05 6.38
N ASP A 6 -1.53 -11.05 7.16
CA ASP A 6 -2.13 -11.39 8.44
C ASP A 6 -2.03 -10.19 9.42
N MET A 7 -0.90 -9.47 9.46
CA MET A 7 -0.76 -8.26 10.28
C MET A 7 -1.70 -7.12 9.88
N LEU A 8 -1.98 -6.94 8.58
CA LEU A 8 -2.92 -5.92 8.10
C LEU A 8 -4.37 -6.29 8.45
N ALA A 9 -4.72 -7.57 8.32
CA ALA A 9 -6.04 -8.10 8.61
C ALA A 9 -6.35 -8.16 10.13
N GLU A 10 -5.34 -8.44 10.96
CA GLU A 10 -5.52 -8.71 12.40
C GLU A 10 -5.55 -7.44 13.27
N ARG A 11 -5.04 -6.30 12.79
CA ARG A 11 -4.92 -5.05 13.59
C ARG A 11 -5.65 -3.84 13.01
N GLY A 12 -6.12 -3.90 11.77
CA GLY A 12 -6.86 -2.82 11.13
C GLY A 12 -6.16 -1.45 11.24
N PRO A 13 -6.90 -0.32 11.21
CA PRO A 13 -6.32 1.03 11.37
C PRO A 13 -5.66 1.27 12.75
N GLY A 14 -5.80 0.33 13.70
CA GLY A 14 -5.21 0.36 15.03
C GLY A 14 -3.78 -0.22 15.13
N LEU A 15 -3.18 -0.61 14.00
CA LEU A 15 -1.74 -0.91 13.92
C LEU A 15 -0.99 0.42 14.14
N GLY A 16 -0.82 0.81 15.41
CA GLY A 16 -0.23 2.08 15.83
C GLY A 16 1.03 2.38 15.03
N ARG A 17 1.19 3.65 14.60
CA ARG A 17 2.09 4.12 13.51
C ARG A 17 2.97 2.97 12.98
N PRO A 18 2.53 2.27 11.92
CA PRO A 18 3.48 1.48 11.16
C PRO A 18 4.58 2.45 10.72
N LEU A 19 5.74 1.97 10.29
CA LEU A 19 6.79 2.79 9.66
C LEU A 19 6.24 3.48 8.39
N VAL A 20 5.37 4.46 8.57
CA VAL A 20 4.62 5.22 7.59
C VAL A 20 5.28 6.57 7.61
N ASP A 21 6.33 6.67 6.83
CA ASP A 21 6.60 7.96 6.21
C ASP A 21 5.49 8.19 5.20
N THR A 22 4.91 9.39 5.18
CA THR A 22 4.19 9.85 4.00
C THR A 22 5.20 9.84 2.86
N LEU A 23 5.00 8.99 1.85
CA LEU A 23 5.89 8.97 0.70
C LEU A 23 5.80 10.33 0.01
N GLN A 24 6.92 11.07 0.02
CA GLN A 24 7.00 12.34 -0.68
C GLN A 24 6.88 12.08 -2.19
N GLY A 25 6.07 12.89 -2.87
CA GLY A 25 5.89 12.81 -4.33
C GLY A 25 4.63 12.06 -4.78
N SER A 26 3.76 11.59 -3.87
CA SER A 26 2.43 11.10 -4.24
C SER A 26 1.36 12.18 -4.06
N GLU A 27 0.37 12.19 -4.96
CA GLU A 27 -0.86 12.99 -4.84
C GLU A 27 -1.84 12.37 -3.82
N ILE A 28 -1.65 11.10 -3.44
CA ILE A 28 -2.45 10.43 -2.42
C ILE A 28 -1.87 10.74 -1.03
N SER A 29 -2.52 11.67 -0.33
CA SER A 29 -2.11 12.13 1.00
C SER A 29 -1.97 11.02 2.07
N ASN A 30 -2.65 9.88 1.90
CA ASN A 30 -2.62 8.76 2.83
C ASN A 30 -1.99 7.49 2.23
N LEU A 31 -1.16 7.60 1.19
CA LEU A 31 -0.37 6.48 0.67
C LEU A 31 0.67 6.04 1.71
N LYS A 32 0.70 4.75 2.02
CA LYS A 32 1.54 4.15 3.05
C LYS A 32 2.35 3.01 2.47
N GLU A 33 3.44 2.69 3.15
CA GLU A 33 4.29 1.56 2.80
C GLU A 33 4.30 0.54 3.93
N LEU A 34 4.05 -0.73 3.60
CA LEU A 34 4.34 -1.86 4.45
C LEU A 34 5.73 -2.41 4.11
N ARG A 35 6.51 -2.64 5.15
CA ARG A 35 7.86 -3.21 5.07
C ARG A 35 7.89 -4.56 5.79
N PRO A 36 7.42 -5.65 5.16
CA PRO A 36 7.52 -6.98 5.74
C PRO A 36 8.96 -7.26 6.13
N ARG A 37 9.14 -7.83 7.32
CA ARG A 37 10.47 -8.17 7.82
C ARG A 37 11.13 -9.12 6.85
N SER A 38 12.25 -8.70 6.29
CA SER A 38 12.90 -9.40 5.19
C SER A 38 14.38 -9.63 5.52
N GLY A 39 14.91 -10.79 5.12
CA GLY A 39 16.30 -11.18 5.36
C GLY A 39 17.30 -10.35 4.57
N ARG A 40 18.59 -10.69 4.63
CA ARG A 40 19.70 -9.90 4.05
C ARG A 40 19.56 -9.62 2.54
N ASP A 41 18.82 -10.47 1.82
CA ASP A 41 18.78 -10.47 0.34
C ASP A 41 17.37 -10.24 -0.26
N VAL A 42 16.36 -10.06 0.57
CA VAL A 42 14.98 -9.80 0.13
C VAL A 42 14.53 -8.53 0.79
N ALA A 43 13.92 -7.62 0.05
CA ALA A 43 13.25 -6.47 0.63
C ALA A 43 11.96 -6.21 -0.12
N ILE A 44 10.91 -6.87 0.37
CA ILE A 44 9.55 -6.68 -0.14
C ILE A 44 9.05 -5.34 0.39
N ARG A 45 8.42 -4.55 -0.48
CA ARG A 45 7.68 -3.33 -0.16
C ARG A 45 6.30 -3.43 -0.75
N ILE A 46 5.31 -2.97 0.02
CA ILE A 46 3.93 -2.94 -0.43
C ILE A 46 3.40 -1.53 -0.20
N LEU A 47 2.94 -0.88 -1.27
CA LEU A 47 2.22 0.38 -1.19
C LEU A 47 0.74 0.07 -0.95
N PHE A 48 0.14 0.75 0.01
CA PHE A 48 -1.25 0.54 0.39
C PHE A 48 -1.89 1.82 0.91
N VAL A 49 -3.21 1.84 0.92
CA VAL A 49 -4.03 2.93 1.47
C VAL A 49 -5.12 2.34 2.37
N PHE A 50 -5.66 3.18 3.25
CA PHE A 50 -7.00 2.96 3.79
C PHE A 50 -7.96 3.79 2.96
N ASP A 51 -8.93 3.15 2.32
CA ASP A 51 -9.91 3.85 1.51
C ASP A 51 -10.94 4.61 2.38
N PRO A 52 -11.85 5.41 1.79
CA PRO A 52 -12.86 6.17 2.54
C PRO A 52 -13.82 5.29 3.37
N TRP A 53 -13.88 3.99 3.11
CA TRP A 53 -14.69 3.02 3.84
C TRP A 53 -13.87 2.14 4.78
N SER A 54 -12.67 2.61 5.13
CA SER A 54 -11.75 1.96 6.08
C SER A 54 -11.29 0.57 5.65
N GLN A 55 -11.34 0.26 4.35
CA GLN A 55 -10.75 -0.96 3.79
C GLN A 55 -9.25 -0.75 3.58
N GLY A 56 -8.42 -1.72 3.99
CA GLY A 56 -7.01 -1.73 3.63
C GLY A 56 -6.84 -2.22 2.19
N VAL A 57 -6.37 -1.37 1.30
CA VAL A 57 -6.22 -1.67 -0.14
C VAL A 57 -4.73 -1.76 -0.46
N LEU A 58 -4.28 -2.96 -0.84
CA LEU A 58 -2.91 -3.17 -1.33
C LEU A 58 -2.87 -2.79 -2.81
N LEU A 59 -2.00 -1.84 -3.16
CA LEU A 59 -1.94 -1.25 -4.50
C LEU A 59 -0.80 -1.85 -5.33
N VAL A 60 0.40 -1.89 -4.76
CA VAL A 60 1.62 -2.35 -5.45
C VAL A 60 2.48 -3.16 -4.49
N ALA A 61 2.99 -4.30 -4.94
CA ALA A 61 4.00 -5.08 -4.22
C ALA A 61 5.25 -5.26 -5.08
N GLY A 62 6.41 -4.92 -4.54
CA GLY A 62 7.71 -5.10 -5.21
C GLY A 62 8.68 -5.87 -4.34
N ASN A 63 9.44 -6.80 -4.92
CA ASN A 63 10.62 -7.39 -4.30
C ASN A 63 11.84 -6.65 -4.83
N LYS A 64 12.60 -5.95 -3.97
CA LYS A 64 13.76 -5.20 -4.47
C LYS A 64 15.00 -5.37 -3.61
N ALA A 65 16.01 -6.01 -4.19
CA ALA A 65 17.40 -5.89 -3.76
C ALA A 65 18.08 -4.82 -4.65
N GLY A 66 18.52 -3.71 -4.07
CA GLY A 66 19.62 -2.90 -4.63
C GLY A 66 19.35 -1.52 -5.25
N ASP A 67 18.11 -1.10 -5.55
CA ASP A 67 17.85 0.24 -6.11
C ASP A 67 16.57 0.88 -5.53
N TRP A 68 16.68 1.74 -4.52
CA TRP A 68 15.49 2.24 -3.82
C TRP A 68 14.80 3.40 -4.54
N SER A 69 15.57 4.36 -5.05
CA SER A 69 15.02 5.61 -5.61
C SER A 69 14.22 5.36 -6.89
N GLY A 70 14.77 4.60 -7.84
CA GLY A 70 14.07 4.32 -9.11
C GLY A 70 12.83 3.45 -8.94
N TRP A 71 12.68 2.75 -7.79
CA TRP A 71 11.45 2.01 -7.53
C TRP A 71 10.29 2.93 -7.23
N TYR A 72 10.47 3.94 -6.38
CA TYR A 72 9.39 4.84 -6.01
C TYR A 72 8.89 5.67 -7.20
N GLU A 73 9.79 6.10 -8.08
CA GLU A 73 9.44 6.81 -9.33
C GLU A 73 8.48 6.01 -10.22
N VAL A 74 8.54 4.68 -10.18
CA VAL A 74 7.64 3.80 -10.94
C VAL A 74 6.44 3.35 -10.10
N ALA A 75 6.68 2.98 -8.84
CA ALA A 75 5.67 2.36 -7.99
C ALA A 75 4.60 3.36 -7.53
N ILE A 76 4.94 4.64 -7.33
CA ILE A 76 3.99 5.67 -6.89
C ILE A 76 2.94 5.93 -7.98
N PRO A 77 3.30 6.25 -9.25
CA PRO A 77 2.28 6.45 -10.29
C PRO A 77 1.41 5.21 -10.55
N VAL A 78 1.99 4.01 -10.43
CA VAL A 78 1.22 2.76 -10.57
C VAL A 78 0.23 2.60 -9.41
N ALA A 79 0.63 2.93 -8.19
CA ALA A 79 -0.26 2.90 -7.03
C ALA A 79 -1.40 3.93 -7.14
N GLU A 80 -1.10 5.11 -7.68
CA GLU A 80 -2.09 6.17 -7.92
C GLU A 80 -3.17 5.72 -8.90
N ALA A 81 -2.78 5.24 -10.07
CA ALA A 81 -3.71 4.71 -11.07
C ALA A 81 -4.53 3.53 -10.53
N ALA A 82 -3.90 2.63 -9.77
CA ALA A 82 -4.58 1.50 -9.15
C ALA A 82 -5.64 1.96 -8.13
N TYR A 83 -5.34 3.00 -7.35
CA TYR A 83 -6.28 3.52 -6.35
C TYR A 83 -7.46 4.25 -6.97
N GLU A 84 -7.24 5.03 -8.04
CA GLU A 84 -8.33 5.65 -8.79
C GLU A 84 -9.31 4.60 -9.34
N GLY A 85 -8.76 3.52 -9.92
CA GLY A 85 -9.56 2.38 -10.39
C GLY A 85 -10.35 1.70 -9.27
N TRP A 86 -9.72 1.49 -8.11
CA TRP A 86 -10.40 0.95 -6.93
C TRP A 86 -11.56 1.83 -6.48
N LEU A 87 -11.35 3.14 -6.35
CA LEU A 87 -12.38 4.08 -5.92
C LEU A 87 -13.57 4.11 -6.89
N ALA A 88 -13.32 4.12 -8.19
CA ALA A 88 -14.38 4.11 -9.20
C ALA A 88 -15.23 2.83 -9.10
N PHE A 89 -14.57 1.68 -8.98
CA PHE A 89 -15.24 0.39 -8.81
C PHE A 89 -16.07 0.34 -7.51
N GLU A 90 -15.47 0.71 -6.39
CA GLU A 90 -16.09 0.57 -5.06
C GLU A 90 -17.25 1.55 -4.85
N ARG A 91 -17.19 2.76 -5.44
CA ARG A 91 -18.34 3.69 -5.47
C ARG A 91 -19.53 3.06 -6.18
N LYS A 92 -19.32 2.57 -7.41
CA LYS A 92 -20.38 1.95 -8.21
C LYS A 92 -20.99 0.74 -7.49
N ARG A 93 -20.15 -0.15 -6.95
CA ARG A 93 -20.60 -1.32 -6.21
C ARG A 93 -21.52 -0.96 -5.05
N ARG A 94 -21.26 0.16 -4.36
CA ARG A 94 -22.05 0.64 -3.22
C ARG A 94 -23.31 1.40 -3.62
N GLU A 95 -23.33 2.07 -4.78
CA GLU A 95 -24.54 2.69 -5.34
C GLU A 95 -25.54 1.64 -5.82
N ASP A 96 -25.05 0.51 -6.33
CA ASP A 96 -25.85 -0.61 -6.83
C ASP A 96 -26.34 -1.58 -5.71
N SER A 97 -25.99 -1.34 -4.43
CA SER A 97 -26.33 -2.18 -3.26
C SER A 97 -27.42 -1.56 -2.39
#